data_AF-A0A015JNK1-F1
#
_entry.id   AF-A0A015JNK1-F1
#
_cell.length_a   1.000
_cell.length_b   1.000
_cell.length_c   1.000
_cell.angle_alpha   90.00
_cell.angle_beta   90.00
_cell.angle_gamma   90.00
#
_symmetry.space_group_name_H-M   'P 1'
#
loop_
_entity.id
_entity.type
_entity.pdbx_description
1 polymer ?
#
loop_
_entity_poly.entity_id
_entity_poly.type
_entity_poly.pdbx_seq_one_letter_code
_entity_poly.pdbx_strand_id
1 'polypeptide(L)'
;MSMINYGLQDVAIEREKMPEEFEDEFEALRTLKDIREKAKDNLCLKVELEKCIVTVQKLLRERTEHLVWKNEVFETENPASDLEINEMFENILRIDSTLTKDETTQ
;
A
#
# COMPACT_ATOMS: atom_id res chain seq x y z
N MET A 1 10.03 5.01 -19.25
CA MET A 1 8.63 4.94 -18.79
C MET A 1 8.03 3.63 -19.25
N SER A 2 7.44 2.84 -18.36
CA SER A 2 6.89 1.52 -18.69
C SER A 2 5.50 1.64 -19.37
N MET A 3 5.12 0.65 -20.16
CA MET A 3 3.82 0.59 -20.85
C MET A 3 2.64 0.56 -19.85
N ILE A 4 2.86 -0.05 -18.67
CA ILE A 4 1.89 -0.08 -17.56
C ILE A 4 1.57 1.35 -17.07
N ASN A 5 2.57 2.24 -17.04
CA ASN A 5 2.39 3.62 -16.59
C ASN A 5 1.47 4.43 -17.51
N TYR A 6 1.45 4.13 -18.81
CA TYR A 6 0.53 4.77 -19.77
C TYR A 6 -0.88 4.21 -19.70
N GLY A 7 -1.04 2.90 -19.42
CA GLY A 7 -2.36 2.27 -19.31
C GLY A 7 -3.13 2.66 -18.05
N LEU A 8 -2.43 3.08 -17.00
CA LEU A 8 -3.02 3.48 -15.71
C LEU A 8 -3.12 5.01 -15.55
N GLN A 9 -2.67 5.80 -16.53
CA GLN A 9 -2.51 7.25 -16.37
C GLN A 9 -3.82 8.04 -16.19
N ASP A 10 -4.98 7.42 -16.47
CA ASP A 10 -6.32 8.01 -16.30
C ASP A 10 -7.30 7.07 -15.56
N VAL A 11 -6.78 6.07 -14.83
CA VAL A 11 -7.61 5.12 -14.08
C VAL A 11 -7.54 5.44 -12.59
N ALA A 12 -8.61 6.01 -12.06
CA ALA A 12 -8.80 6.11 -10.61
C ALA A 12 -9.28 4.75 -10.07
N ILE A 13 -8.61 4.25 -9.03
CA ILE A 13 -9.03 3.04 -8.34
C ILE A 13 -9.60 3.44 -6.99
N GLU A 14 -10.88 3.16 -6.80
CA GLU A 14 -11.59 3.47 -5.56
C GLU A 14 -11.52 2.27 -4.60
N ARG A 15 -11.25 2.56 -3.33
CA ARG A 15 -11.31 1.57 -2.25
C ARG A 15 -12.76 1.24 -1.92
N GLU A 16 -12.97 0.14 -1.19
CA GLU A 16 -14.29 -0.09 -0.60
C GLU A 16 -14.58 0.93 0.52
N LYS A 17 -15.86 1.21 0.74
CA LYS A 17 -16.27 2.08 1.86
C LYS A 17 -16.15 1.34 3.18
N MET A 18 -15.63 2.02 4.20
CA MET A 18 -15.61 1.52 5.57
C MET A 18 -16.95 1.82 6.26
N PRO A 19 -17.20 1.28 7.47
CA PRO A 19 -18.31 1.73 8.29
C PRO A 19 -18.25 3.26 8.52
N GLU A 20 -19.43 3.89 8.60
CA GLU A 20 -19.60 5.37 8.62
C GLU A 20 -18.70 6.06 9.66
N GLU A 21 -18.59 5.49 10.86
CA GLU A 21 -17.72 6.01 11.94
C GLU A 21 -16.25 6.15 11.52
N PHE A 22 -15.71 5.18 10.78
CA PHE A 22 -14.33 5.19 10.31
C PHE A 22 -14.15 5.96 9.00
N GLU A 23 -15.21 6.03 8.19
CA GLU A 23 -15.22 6.81 6.96
C GLU A 23 -15.14 8.31 7.27
N ASP A 24 -15.92 8.80 8.25
CA ASP A 24 -15.87 10.17 8.74
C ASP A 24 -14.49 10.51 9.34
N GLU A 25 -13.93 9.60 10.14
CA GLU A 25 -12.58 9.75 10.69
C GLU A 25 -11.52 9.83 9.59
N PHE A 26 -11.67 9.03 8.53
CA PHE A 26 -10.75 9.02 7.40
C PHE A 26 -10.86 10.28 6.54
N GLU A 27 -12.08 10.73 6.22
CA GLU A 27 -12.31 11.94 5.43
C GLU A 27 -11.77 13.21 6.10
N ALA A 28 -11.70 13.22 7.43
CA ALA A 28 -11.09 14.32 8.18
C ALA A 28 -9.56 14.41 8.00
N LEU A 29 -8.90 13.34 7.55
CA LEU A 29 -7.44 13.24 7.39
C LEU A 29 -7.04 13.75 6.00
N ARG A 30 -6.10 14.69 5.95
CA ARG A 30 -5.74 15.41 4.71
C ARG A 30 -4.51 14.85 4.03
N THR A 31 -3.63 14.19 4.77
CA THR A 31 -2.37 13.67 4.24
C THR A 31 -2.17 12.20 4.60
N LEU A 32 -1.36 11.50 3.82
CA LEU A 32 -0.95 10.12 4.14
C LEU A 32 -0.22 10.02 5.47
N LYS A 33 0.49 11.08 5.88
CA LYS A 33 1.13 11.15 7.18
C LYS A 33 0.08 11.15 8.30
N ASP A 34 -0.96 11.97 8.18
CA ASP A 34 -2.06 12.02 9.17
C ASP A 34 -2.75 10.65 9.28
N ILE A 35 -2.99 10.01 8.13
CA ILE A 35 -3.57 8.65 8.07
C ILE A 35 -2.69 7.65 8.81
N ARG A 36 -1.36 7.67 8.57
CA ARG A 36 -0.41 6.77 9.24
C ARG A 36 -0.35 7.02 10.75
N GLU A 37 -0.29 8.27 11.18
CA GLU A 37 -0.27 8.63 12.60
C GLU A 37 -1.56 8.19 13.29
N LYS A 38 -2.72 8.50 12.70
CA LYS A 38 -4.02 8.10 13.23
C LYS A 38 -4.18 6.58 13.29
N ALA A 39 -3.68 5.84 12.30
CA ALA A 39 -3.71 4.38 12.29
C ALA A 39 -2.77 3.74 13.32
N LYS A 40 -1.68 4.43 13.73
CA LYS A 40 -0.85 3.99 14.86
C LYS A 40 -1.61 4.10 16.19
N ASP A 41 -2.43 5.15 16.34
CA ASP A 41 -3.20 5.40 17.55
C ASP A 41 -4.51 4.60 17.61
N ASN A 42 -5.18 4.40 16.46
CA ASN A 42 -6.45 3.69 16.33
C ASN A 42 -6.27 2.38 15.54
N LEU A 43 -6.05 1.28 16.25
CA LEU A 43 -5.89 -0.06 15.66
C LEU A 43 -7.14 -0.53 14.90
N CYS A 44 -8.34 -0.12 15.31
CA CYS A 44 -9.57 -0.48 14.60
C CYS A 44 -9.61 0.18 13.21
N LEU A 45 -9.25 1.46 13.13
CA LEU A 45 -9.12 2.17 11.85
C LEU A 45 -8.08 1.51 10.95
N LYS A 46 -6.92 1.09 11.50
CA LYS A 46 -5.90 0.34 10.74
C LYS A 46 -6.50 -0.91 10.09
N VAL A 47 -7.24 -1.71 10.86
CA VAL A 47 -7.84 -2.97 10.38
C VAL A 47 -8.89 -2.71 9.28
N GLU A 48 -9.73 -1.68 9.43
CA GLU A 48 -10.72 -1.33 8.39
C GLU A 48 -10.05 -0.78 7.11
N LEU A 49 -8.98 0.02 7.26
CA LEU A 49 -8.17 0.47 6.13
C LEU A 49 -7.53 -0.69 5.38
N GLU A 50 -7.00 -1.69 6.09
CA GLU A 50 -6.46 -2.90 5.46
C GLU A 50 -7.54 -3.65 4.69
N LYS A 51 -8.71 -3.86 5.29
CA LYS A 51 -9.85 -4.55 4.66
C LYS A 51 -10.32 -3.85 3.38
N CYS A 52 -10.50 -2.53 3.43
CA CYS A 52 -11.08 -1.79 2.32
C CYS A 52 -10.19 -1.77 1.05
N ILE A 53 -8.90 -2.08 1.19
CA ILE A 53 -7.91 -2.12 0.10
C ILE A 53 -7.75 -3.54 -0.47
N VAL A 54 -8.15 -4.61 0.25
CA VAL A 54 -7.98 -6.01 -0.20
C VAL A 54 -8.60 -6.24 -1.58
N THR A 55 -9.81 -5.72 -1.83
CA THR A 55 -10.49 -5.91 -3.12
C THR A 55 -9.72 -5.25 -4.26
N VAL A 56 -9.16 -4.06 -4.04
CA VAL A 56 -8.32 -3.36 -5.01
C VAL A 56 -7.03 -4.15 -5.28
N GLN A 57 -6.37 -4.66 -4.24
CA GLN A 57 -5.17 -5.49 -4.40
C GLN A 57 -5.46 -6.75 -5.22
N LYS A 58 -6.57 -7.43 -4.95
CA LYS A 58 -6.99 -8.61 -5.70
C LYS A 58 -7.27 -8.27 -7.16
N LEU A 59 -8.00 -7.18 -7.43
CA LEU A 59 -8.27 -6.72 -8.78
C LEU A 59 -6.97 -6.44 -9.56
N LEU A 60 -6.03 -5.73 -8.92
CA LEU A 60 -4.74 -5.41 -9.53
C LEU A 60 -3.91 -6.66 -9.81
N ARG A 61 -3.91 -7.62 -8.88
CA ARG A 61 -3.25 -8.91 -9.06
C ARG A 61 -3.81 -9.65 -10.27
N GLU A 62 -5.12 -9.89 -10.28
CA GLU A 62 -5.81 -10.61 -11.36
C GLU A 62 -5.59 -9.93 -12.72
N ARG A 63 -5.60 -8.60 -12.77
CA ARG A 63 -5.33 -7.87 -14.01
C ARG A 63 -3.89 -8.01 -14.45
N THR A 64 -2.94 -7.97 -13.53
CA THR A 64 -1.51 -8.07 -13.82
C THR A 64 -1.13 -9.48 -14.29
N GLU A 65 -1.64 -10.52 -13.65
CA GLU A 65 -1.38 -11.93 -14.03
C GLU A 65 -1.90 -12.28 -15.42
N HIS A 66 -2.94 -11.58 -15.90
CA HIS A 66 -3.42 -11.71 -17.28
C HIS A 66 -2.56 -11.00 -18.32
N LEU A 67 -1.61 -10.14 -17.91
CA LEU A 67 -0.72 -9.47 -18.84
C LEU A 67 0.36 -10.42 -19.33
N VAL A 68 0.70 -10.29 -20.61
CA VAL A 68 1.80 -11.03 -21.23
C VAL A 68 2.69 -10.03 -21.96
N TRP A 69 3.99 -10.10 -21.68
CA TRP A 69 5.00 -9.28 -22.35
C TRP A 69 6.04 -10.19 -22.99
N LYS A 70 6.20 -10.09 -24.31
CA LYS A 70 7.18 -10.91 -25.07
C LYS A 70 7.06 -12.42 -24.81
N ASN A 71 5.83 -12.93 -24.69
CA ASN A 71 5.51 -14.32 -24.35
C ASN A 71 5.88 -14.75 -22.91
N GLU A 72 6.21 -13.80 -22.04
CA GLU A 72 6.37 -14.03 -20.60
C GLU A 72 5.16 -13.45 -19.86
N VAL A 73 4.65 -14.20 -18.89
CA VAL A 73 3.58 -13.74 -18.00
C VAL A 73 4.16 -12.85 -16.91
N PHE A 74 3.40 -11.88 -16.42
CA PHE A 74 3.80 -11.14 -15.23
C PHE A 74 3.58 -11.99 -13.98
N GLU A 75 4.56 -11.98 -13.08
CA GLU A 75 4.46 -12.59 -11.77
C GLU A 75 3.97 -11.55 -10.75
N THR A 76 3.22 -12.02 -9.74
CA THR A 76 2.77 -11.17 -8.63
C THR A 76 3.22 -11.77 -7.31
N GLU A 77 3.57 -10.88 -6.38
CA GLU A 77 3.99 -11.27 -5.05
C GLU A 77 2.95 -10.87 -4.00
N ASN A 78 2.98 -11.55 -2.86
CA ASN A 78 2.17 -11.15 -1.73
C ASN A 78 2.73 -9.87 -1.08
N PRO A 79 1.87 -9.04 -0.45
CA PRO A 79 2.34 -7.94 0.38
C PRO A 79 3.31 -8.46 1.46
N ALA A 80 4.40 -7.73 1.69
CA ALA A 80 5.34 -8.04 2.74
C ALA A 80 4.67 -7.94 4.12
N SER A 81 4.94 -8.91 4.97
CA SER A 81 4.55 -8.91 6.37
C SER A 81 5.32 -7.84 7.16
N ASP A 82 4.75 -7.42 8.29
CA ASP A 82 5.45 -6.52 9.23
C ASP A 82 6.82 -7.07 9.64
N LEU A 83 6.96 -8.40 9.75
CA LEU A 83 8.23 -9.06 10.06
C LEU A 83 9.25 -8.89 8.94
N GLU A 84 8.89 -9.19 7.70
CA GLU A 84 9.78 -9.05 6.53
C GLU A 84 10.21 -7.59 6.34
N ILE A 85 9.27 -6.65 6.53
CA ILE A 85 9.57 -5.21 6.48
C ILE A 85 10.57 -4.85 7.57
N ASN A 86 10.34 -5.28 8.81
CA ASN A 86 11.25 -4.99 9.93
C ASN A 86 12.63 -5.60 9.70
N GLU A 87 12.72 -6.87 9.27
CA GLU A 87 13.99 -7.53 8.97
C GLU A 87 14.75 -6.80 7.85
N MET A 88 14.05 -6.36 6.80
CA MET A 88 14.64 -5.55 5.73
C MET A 88 15.24 -4.25 6.29
N PHE A 89 14.50 -3.54 7.14
CA PHE A 89 14.99 -2.30 7.77
C PHE A 89 16.19 -2.55 8.68
N GLU A 90 16.18 -3.62 9.48
CA GLU A 90 17.34 -3.99 10.33
C GLU A 90 18.59 -4.27 9.48
N ASN A 91 18.43 -4.94 8.34
CA ASN A 91 19.54 -5.18 7.42
C ASN A 91 20.07 -3.89 6.78
N ILE A 92 19.19 -2.94 6.46
CA ILE A 92 19.58 -1.61 5.96
C ILE A 92 20.35 -0.84 7.04
N LEU A 93 19.86 -0.83 8.29
CA LEU A 93 20.49 -0.13 9.41
C LEU A 93 21.87 -0.71 9.78
N ARG A 94 22.12 -1.98 9.50
CA ARG A 94 23.47 -2.59 9.63
C ARG A 94 24.47 -2.04 8.62
N ILE A 95 24.00 -1.62 7.44
CA ILE A 95 24.85 -1.05 6.39
C ILE A 95 25.05 0.45 6.66
N ASP A 96 23.97 1.15 7.00
CA ASP A 96 23.99 2.57 7.31
C ASP A 96 23.09 2.89 8.52
N SER A 97 23.72 3.08 9.68
CA SER A 97 23.04 3.36 10.94
C SER A 97 22.57 4.81 11.07
N THR A 98 22.85 5.68 10.09
CA THR A 98 22.40 7.07 10.10
C THR A 98 20.97 7.24 9.57
N LEU A 99 20.43 6.22 8.90
CA LEU A 99 19.07 6.22 8.39
C LEU A 99 18.04 6.03 9.51
N THR A 100 16.87 6.64 9.36
CA THR A 100 15.74 6.41 10.27
C THR A 100 14.52 5.87 9.52
N LYS A 101 13.75 4.99 10.18
CA LYS A 101 12.53 4.40 9.59
C LYS A 101 11.44 5.46 9.33
N ASP A 102 11.52 6.61 10.00
CA ASP A 102 10.57 7.71 9.87
C ASP A 102 10.94 8.71 8.76
N GLU A 103 12.15 8.63 8.18
CA GLU A 103 12.57 9.39 6.99
C GLU A 103 12.03 8.78 5.68
N THR A 104 10.78 8.31 5.69
CA THR A 104 10.10 7.93 4.43
C THR A 104 9.50 9.19 3.81
N THR A 105 9.77 9.38 2.52
CA THR A 105 9.47 10.59 1.75
C THR A 105 8.04 11.10 1.96
N GLN A 106 7.90 12.42 2.10
CA GLN A 106 6.67 13.19 2.26
C GLN A 106 5.62 12.92 1.17
#